data_AF-A0A143PPZ1-F1
#
_entry.id   AF-A0A143PPZ1-F1
#
_cell.length_a   1.000
_cell.length_b   1.000
_cell.length_c   1.000
_cell.angle_alpha   90.00
_cell.angle_beta   90.00
_cell.angle_gamma   90.00
#
_symmetry.space_group_name_H-M   'P 1'
#
loop_
_entity.id
_entity.type
_entity.pdbx_description
1 polymer ?
#
loop_
_entity_poly.entity_id
_entity_poly.type
_entity_poly.pdbx_seq_one_letter_code
_entity_poly.pdbx_strand_id
1 'polypeptide(L)'
;MKTIHLQALATLALCVSVGGCEANKSRNPLSPTVAGPIAGVTITAPKPLEPVNNQTLTQTGAVTLLIENASTTGERPIWLQVEIASDGGFQNKVHIADKVSPGSNGRTSYQVNLPAAGARYYWHVRALDGANTGEFSATASFVLNDPVHLAIPTVAYPAIGATIDTVSPDLTVTNGAISGSLAGPVSYRFDIATDSGFAQMVAVLTVPRSGGSTTATRLTALAYNTVYYWRVSASDGVVQSPLGPTWSFRTPAAAATPTPTPPAPTPTPPTPSPTPSPAPAPAPAPAPAPSGGARAPNPGPGQRLPLPNMAWVVEEVARQYPGALRNSCQSGGGTWEFMDRVVDRLRQYDTRWGYNGKRGNSSDPSQDVVDYNWGSDRDEGTTNVYIIDVMGGHCGSNPSPAWIDQTQVTANSGTIGRWTGRGRF
;
A
#
# COMPACT_ATOMS: atom_id res chain seq x y z
N MET A 1 -55.07 84.07 -31.51
CA MET A 1 -54.65 85.35 -32.12
C MET A 1 -53.50 85.92 -31.30
N LYS A 2 -52.43 86.33 -32.00
CA LYS A 2 -51.31 87.20 -31.57
C LYS A 2 -50.27 86.59 -30.63
N THR A 3 -49.17 86.08 -31.17
CA THR A 3 -47.88 86.74 -31.56
C THR A 3 -46.87 86.84 -30.42
N ILE A 4 -45.78 86.12 -30.67
CA ILE A 4 -44.49 86.02 -30.00
C ILE A 4 -43.74 87.36 -30.06
N HIS A 5 -43.06 87.74 -28.98
CA HIS A 5 -41.88 88.61 -29.05
C HIS A 5 -40.69 87.94 -28.36
N LEU A 6 -39.70 87.62 -29.19
CA LEU A 6 -38.39 87.10 -28.88
C LEU A 6 -37.52 88.22 -28.29
N GLN A 7 -36.86 87.99 -27.15
CA GLN A 7 -35.67 88.76 -26.77
C GLN A 7 -34.48 87.81 -26.66
N ALA A 8 -33.49 88.08 -27.51
CA ALA A 8 -32.23 87.36 -27.61
C ALA A 8 -31.31 87.73 -26.45
N LEU A 9 -30.79 86.73 -25.74
CA LEU A 9 -29.65 86.88 -24.86
C LEU A 9 -28.42 86.32 -25.60
N ALA A 10 -27.43 87.17 -25.84
CA ALA A 10 -26.18 86.82 -26.48
C ALA A 10 -25.29 86.05 -25.50
N THR A 11 -24.97 84.79 -25.82
CA THR A 11 -24.00 83.97 -25.07
C THR A 11 -22.68 83.94 -25.83
N LEU A 12 -21.65 84.51 -25.23
CA LEU A 12 -20.27 84.52 -25.73
C LEU A 12 -19.69 83.10 -25.63
N ALA A 13 -19.51 82.41 -26.76
CA ALA A 13 -18.88 81.10 -26.81
C ALA A 13 -17.35 81.24 -26.77
N LEU A 14 -16.76 80.83 -25.65
CA LEU A 14 -15.32 80.73 -25.45
C LEU A 14 -14.79 79.50 -26.24
N CYS A 15 -14.12 79.73 -27.37
CA CYS A 15 -13.38 78.69 -28.07
C CYS A 15 -12.17 78.25 -27.23
N VAL A 16 -12.31 77.16 -26.48
CA VAL A 16 -11.18 76.43 -25.91
C VAL A 16 -10.59 75.57 -27.02
N SER A 17 -9.48 76.02 -27.60
CA SER A 17 -8.61 75.18 -28.42
C SER A 17 -7.99 74.13 -27.51
N VAL A 18 -8.54 72.91 -27.53
CA VAL A 18 -7.85 71.74 -26.97
C VAL A 18 -6.66 71.47 -27.88
N GLY A 19 -5.50 72.03 -27.51
CA GLY A 19 -4.23 71.61 -28.06
C GLY A 19 -4.04 70.15 -27.68
N GLY A 20 -4.25 69.25 -28.64
CA GLY A 20 -3.81 67.87 -28.52
C GLY A 20 -2.30 67.91 -28.29
N CYS A 21 -1.85 67.53 -27.09
CA CYS A 21 -0.47 67.14 -26.89
C CYS A 21 -0.23 65.89 -27.75
N GLU A 22 0.20 66.07 -29.00
CA GLU A 22 0.94 65.03 -29.69
C GLU A 22 2.20 64.79 -28.87
N ALA A 23 2.21 63.70 -28.10
CA ALA A 23 3.44 63.19 -27.52
C ALA A 23 4.36 62.84 -28.70
N ASN A 24 5.29 63.73 -29.02
CA ASN A 24 6.36 63.47 -29.97
C ASN A 24 7.08 62.21 -29.52
N LYS A 25 6.78 61.08 -30.18
CA LYS A 25 7.49 59.82 -29.96
C LYS A 25 8.97 60.09 -30.22
N SER A 26 9.80 59.89 -29.20
CA SER A 26 11.25 59.99 -29.31
C SER A 26 11.75 59.15 -30.49
N ARG A 27 12.62 59.73 -31.33
CA ARG A 27 13.29 59.00 -32.42
C ARG A 27 14.29 57.97 -31.93
N ASN A 28 14.55 57.87 -30.61
CA ASN A 28 15.44 56.85 -30.09
C ASN A 28 14.75 55.48 -30.18
N PRO A 29 15.18 54.60 -31.10
CA PRO A 29 14.52 53.33 -31.31
C PRO A 29 14.71 52.40 -30.13
N LEU A 30 15.54 52.71 -29.12
CA LEU A 30 15.81 51.81 -27.99
C LEU A 30 14.77 51.87 -26.85
N SER A 31 13.78 52.78 -26.89
CA SER A 31 12.74 52.90 -25.85
C SER A 31 11.36 52.45 -26.37
N PRO A 32 11.04 51.13 -26.32
CA PRO A 32 9.84 50.58 -26.95
C PRO A 32 8.52 51.16 -26.42
N THR A 33 8.44 51.45 -25.12
CA THR A 33 7.24 52.05 -24.48
C THR A 33 6.94 53.47 -24.97
N VAL A 34 7.93 54.17 -25.51
CA VAL A 34 7.81 55.56 -25.97
C VAL A 34 7.67 55.63 -27.49
N ALA A 35 8.44 54.82 -28.23
CA ALA A 35 8.47 54.84 -29.68
C ALA A 35 7.40 53.94 -30.35
N GLY A 36 6.88 52.93 -29.66
CA GLY A 36 5.93 51.95 -30.21
C GLY A 36 6.57 51.02 -31.26
N PRO A 37 5.77 50.23 -32.01
CA PRO A 37 6.25 49.33 -33.05
C PRO A 37 7.05 50.07 -34.13
N ILE A 38 8.09 49.43 -34.67
CA ILE A 38 8.91 49.99 -35.76
C ILE A 38 8.48 49.30 -37.05
N ALA A 39 7.95 50.06 -38.01
CA ALA A 39 7.47 49.51 -39.27
C ALA A 39 8.61 48.81 -40.06
N GLY A 40 8.33 47.63 -40.60
CA GLY A 40 9.31 46.83 -41.37
C GLY A 40 10.27 45.99 -40.53
N VAL A 41 10.20 46.06 -39.20
CA VAL A 41 10.95 45.13 -38.33
C VAL A 41 10.31 43.75 -38.38
N THR A 42 11.14 42.75 -38.69
CA THR A 42 10.77 41.34 -38.64
C THR A 42 11.48 40.70 -37.47
N ILE A 43 10.76 39.88 -36.70
CA ILE A 43 11.31 39.01 -35.66
C ILE A 43 10.94 37.59 -36.06
N THR A 44 11.94 36.73 -36.26
CA THR A 44 11.68 35.32 -36.61
C THR A 44 11.13 34.55 -35.41
N ALA A 45 10.43 33.45 -35.67
CA ALA A 45 10.02 32.56 -34.60
C ALA A 45 11.25 31.82 -34.04
N PRO A 46 11.43 31.72 -32.71
CA PRO A 46 12.38 30.80 -32.10
C PRO A 46 12.08 29.34 -32.49
N LYS A 47 13.04 28.43 -32.25
CA LYS A 47 12.83 26.99 -32.49
C LYS A 47 13.05 26.16 -31.21
N PRO A 48 12.02 25.44 -30.73
CA PRO A 48 12.17 24.39 -29.72
C PRO A 48 13.19 23.34 -30.17
N LEU A 49 14.23 23.10 -29.36
CA LEU A 49 15.23 22.06 -29.61
C LEU A 49 15.09 20.91 -28.62
N GLU A 50 15.03 21.20 -27.32
CA GLU A 50 14.85 20.19 -26.28
C GLU A 50 13.84 20.67 -25.22
N PRO A 51 12.98 19.79 -24.69
CA PRO A 51 12.77 18.40 -25.10
C PRO A 51 12.28 18.32 -26.55
N VAL A 52 12.77 17.33 -27.31
CA VAL A 52 12.31 17.14 -28.70
C VAL A 52 10.83 16.78 -28.72
N ASN A 53 10.12 17.06 -29.82
CA ASN A 53 8.68 16.82 -29.87
C ASN A 53 8.34 15.34 -29.62
N ASN A 54 7.39 15.11 -28.71
CA ASN A 54 6.96 13.82 -28.17
C ASN A 54 8.02 13.06 -27.33
N GLN A 55 9.08 13.72 -26.88
CA GLN A 55 10.05 13.09 -25.97
C GLN A 55 9.39 12.68 -24.66
N THR A 56 9.80 11.54 -24.10
CA THR A 56 9.50 11.17 -22.72
C THR A 56 10.71 11.45 -21.86
N LEU A 57 10.50 12.20 -20.78
CA LEU A 57 11.50 12.50 -19.76
C LEU A 57 11.14 11.77 -18.48
N THR A 58 12.15 11.17 -17.84
CA THR A 58 12.01 10.51 -16.54
C THR A 58 12.98 11.17 -15.57
N GLN A 59 12.51 12.14 -14.78
CA GLN A 59 13.34 12.93 -13.88
C GLN A 59 12.50 13.63 -12.81
N THR A 60 13.14 14.00 -11.70
CA THR A 60 12.58 14.93 -10.70
C THR A 60 13.21 16.32 -10.84
N GLY A 61 12.47 17.36 -10.47
CA GLY A 61 12.97 18.73 -10.44
C GLY A 61 12.91 19.45 -11.79
N ALA A 62 13.87 20.34 -12.04
CA ALA A 62 13.83 21.29 -13.15
C ALA A 62 14.02 20.60 -14.51
N VAL A 63 13.08 20.85 -15.43
CA VAL A 63 13.21 20.53 -16.85
C VAL A 63 14.00 21.65 -17.53
N THR A 64 14.94 21.29 -18.39
CA THR A 64 15.67 22.26 -19.22
C THR A 64 15.03 22.33 -20.60
N LEU A 65 14.59 23.53 -20.98
CA LEU A 65 14.17 23.84 -22.33
C LEU A 65 15.35 24.45 -23.10
N LEU A 66 15.75 23.80 -24.19
CA LEU A 66 16.74 24.33 -25.11
C LEU A 66 16.03 24.93 -26.33
N ILE A 67 16.35 26.20 -26.61
CA ILE A 67 15.70 27.00 -27.63
C ILE A 67 16.76 27.54 -28.58
N GLU A 68 16.55 27.42 -29.89
CA GLU A 68 17.25 28.21 -30.88
C GLU A 68 16.65 29.62 -30.91
N ASN A 69 17.50 30.64 -30.77
CA ASN A 69 17.06 32.02 -30.64
C ASN A 69 16.44 32.54 -31.95
N ALA A 70 15.45 33.41 -31.81
CA ALA A 70 15.00 34.24 -32.91
C ALA A 70 16.10 35.23 -33.35
N SER A 71 15.97 35.71 -34.58
CA SER A 71 16.71 36.86 -35.12
C SER A 71 15.76 38.01 -35.39
N THR A 72 16.29 39.24 -35.45
CA THR A 72 15.51 40.44 -35.77
C THR A 72 16.24 41.32 -36.77
N THR A 73 15.49 42.01 -37.63
CA THR A 73 16.01 43.10 -38.47
C THR A 73 15.99 44.45 -37.75
N GLY A 74 15.41 44.53 -36.55
CA GLY A 74 15.30 45.76 -35.75
C GLY A 74 16.53 46.02 -34.88
N GLU A 75 16.71 47.28 -34.48
CA GLU A 75 17.83 47.72 -33.63
C GLU A 75 17.61 47.46 -32.14
N ARG A 76 16.39 47.04 -31.74
CA ARG A 76 16.05 46.75 -30.35
C ARG A 76 16.49 45.34 -29.95
N PRO A 77 17.00 45.14 -28.73
CA PRO A 77 17.22 43.81 -28.21
C PRO A 77 15.88 43.08 -28.07
N ILE A 78 15.85 41.82 -28.50
CA ILE A 78 14.70 40.95 -28.32
C ILE A 78 14.82 40.16 -27.01
N TRP A 79 13.67 39.76 -26.48
CA TRP A 79 13.53 38.84 -25.37
C TRP A 79 12.48 37.77 -25.71
N LEU A 80 12.53 36.63 -25.02
CA LEU A 80 11.65 35.49 -25.27
C LEU A 80 10.50 35.44 -24.26
N GLN A 81 9.30 35.14 -24.76
CA GLN A 81 8.18 34.66 -23.97
C GLN A 81 8.07 33.14 -24.16
N VAL A 82 8.15 32.40 -23.06
CA VAL A 82 7.98 30.93 -23.03
C VAL A 82 6.64 30.62 -22.39
N GLU A 83 5.79 29.84 -23.07
CA GLU A 83 4.57 29.31 -22.46
C GLU A 83 4.61 27.78 -22.46
N ILE A 84 4.14 27.20 -21.36
CA ILE A 84 3.99 25.75 -21.18
C ILE A 84 2.57 25.51 -20.71
N ALA A 85 1.88 24.54 -21.31
CA ALA A 85 0.48 24.20 -21.04
C ALA A 85 0.29 22.69 -20.86
N SER A 86 -0.80 22.31 -20.20
CA SER A 86 -1.24 20.91 -20.09
C SER A 86 -2.09 20.46 -21.29
N ASP A 87 -2.40 21.36 -22.23
CA ASP A 87 -3.15 21.08 -23.45
C ASP A 87 -2.53 21.78 -24.66
N GLY A 88 -2.71 21.19 -25.86
CA GLY A 88 -2.13 21.71 -27.10
C GLY A 88 -2.76 23.00 -27.61
N GLY A 89 -3.91 23.41 -27.05
CA GLY A 89 -4.58 24.68 -27.36
C GLY A 89 -4.14 25.84 -26.47
N PHE A 90 -3.21 25.60 -25.53
CA PHE A 90 -2.74 26.57 -24.55
C PHE A 90 -3.87 27.25 -23.75
N GLN A 91 -4.98 26.54 -23.52
CA GLN A 91 -6.08 27.03 -22.69
C GLN A 91 -5.72 26.98 -21.20
N ASN A 92 -4.95 25.97 -20.80
CA ASN A 92 -4.48 25.74 -19.44
C ASN A 92 -2.95 25.88 -19.40
N LYS A 93 -2.47 27.13 -19.33
CA LYS A 93 -1.05 27.42 -19.19
C LYS A 93 -0.60 27.13 -17.76
N VAL A 94 0.33 26.19 -17.61
CA VAL A 94 0.93 25.80 -16.33
C VAL A 94 2.13 26.67 -15.98
N HIS A 95 2.75 27.28 -16.98
CA HIS A 95 3.90 28.16 -16.80
C HIS A 95 3.95 29.20 -17.91
N ILE A 96 4.26 30.44 -17.53
CA ILE A 96 4.53 31.55 -18.46
C ILE A 96 5.77 32.27 -17.94
N ALA A 97 6.77 32.43 -18.80
CA ALA A 97 7.94 33.25 -18.50
C ALA A 97 8.09 34.33 -19.56
N ASP A 98 8.15 35.57 -19.10
CA ASP A 98 8.38 36.75 -19.92
C ASP A 98 9.78 37.31 -19.69
N LYS A 99 10.27 38.05 -20.68
CA LYS A 99 11.56 38.74 -20.65
C LYS A 99 12.76 37.80 -20.43
N VAL A 100 12.67 36.56 -20.92
CA VAL A 100 13.80 35.63 -20.92
C VAL A 100 14.84 36.16 -21.92
N SER A 101 16.04 36.46 -21.42
CA SER A 101 17.12 36.99 -22.27
C SER A 101 17.66 35.88 -23.18
N PRO A 102 17.82 36.14 -24.50
CA PRO A 102 18.42 35.16 -25.40
C PRO A 102 19.86 34.84 -24.97
N GLY A 103 20.20 33.55 -24.89
CA GLY A 103 21.54 33.11 -24.56
C GLY A 103 22.56 33.29 -25.70
N SER A 104 23.84 33.13 -25.38
CA SER A 104 24.94 33.22 -26.35
C SER A 104 24.92 32.08 -27.38
N ASN A 105 25.64 32.24 -28.50
CA ASN A 105 25.80 31.22 -29.55
C ASN A 105 24.48 30.78 -30.20
N GLY A 106 23.49 31.68 -30.26
CA GLY A 106 22.21 31.41 -30.92
C GLY A 106 21.30 30.46 -30.17
N ARG A 107 21.59 30.13 -28.90
CA ARG A 107 20.76 29.23 -28.08
C ARG A 107 20.48 29.78 -26.70
N THR A 108 19.28 29.50 -26.20
CA THR A 108 18.85 29.80 -24.82
C THR A 108 18.57 28.50 -24.09
N SER A 109 19.12 28.37 -22.88
CA SER A 109 18.78 27.31 -21.94
C SER A 109 17.89 27.91 -20.85
N TYR A 110 16.69 27.36 -20.69
CA TYR A 110 15.71 27.82 -19.72
C TYR A 110 15.29 26.69 -18.78
N GLN A 111 15.58 26.83 -17.49
CA GLN A 111 15.18 25.83 -16.48
C GLN A 111 13.83 26.18 -15.89
N VAL A 112 12.95 25.18 -15.79
CA VAL A 112 11.60 25.31 -15.25
C VAL A 112 11.25 24.13 -14.37
N ASN A 113 10.73 24.40 -13.17
CA ASN A 113 10.13 23.37 -12.33
C ASN A 113 8.67 23.19 -12.74
N LEU A 114 8.33 21.99 -13.20
CA LEU A 114 6.96 21.63 -13.54
C LEU A 114 6.42 20.67 -12.47
N PRO A 115 5.13 20.75 -12.11
CA PRO A 115 4.53 19.80 -11.17
C PRO A 115 4.57 18.40 -11.79
N ALA A 116 5.36 17.48 -11.23
CA ALA A 116 5.46 16.14 -11.78
C ALA A 116 4.26 15.27 -11.38
N ALA A 117 3.64 14.62 -12.38
CA ALA A 117 3.03 13.28 -12.33
C ALA A 117 2.40 12.94 -13.70
N GLY A 118 3.13 12.23 -14.57
CA GLY A 118 2.59 11.51 -15.74
C GLY A 118 1.90 12.34 -16.83
N ALA A 119 2.12 13.65 -16.86
CA ALA A 119 1.42 14.57 -17.75
C ALA A 119 2.20 14.83 -19.04
N ARG A 120 1.45 15.04 -20.12
CA ARG A 120 1.97 15.61 -21.35
C ARG A 120 1.92 17.13 -21.26
N TYR A 121 3.06 17.77 -21.49
CA TYR A 121 3.19 19.22 -21.60
C TYR A 121 3.36 19.63 -23.05
N TYR A 122 2.80 20.78 -23.38
CA TYR A 122 2.94 21.46 -24.65
C TYR A 122 3.65 22.78 -24.40
N TRP A 123 4.60 23.15 -25.25
CA TRP A 123 5.34 24.39 -25.08
C TRP A 123 5.66 25.04 -26.43
N HIS A 124 5.68 26.37 -26.39
CA HIS A 124 6.06 27.21 -27.51
C HIS A 124 6.74 28.48 -27.02
N VAL A 125 7.47 29.13 -27.91
CA VAL A 125 8.25 30.32 -27.58
C VAL A 125 8.09 31.35 -28.69
N ARG A 126 7.96 32.63 -28.32
CA ARG A 126 8.05 33.75 -29.26
C ARG A 126 9.04 34.79 -28.79
N ALA A 127 9.49 35.64 -29.71
CA ALA A 127 10.38 36.75 -29.40
C ALA A 127 9.69 38.10 -29.55
N LEU A 128 10.04 39.05 -28.68
CA LEU A 128 9.48 40.40 -28.65
C LEU A 128 10.60 41.41 -28.42
N ASP A 129 10.47 42.62 -28.96
CA ASP A 129 11.41 43.72 -28.70
C ASP A 129 10.85 44.78 -27.72
N GLY A 130 9.68 44.49 -27.14
CA GLY A 130 8.92 45.39 -26.29
C GLY A 130 7.82 46.19 -26.99
N ALA A 131 7.82 46.28 -28.32
CA ALA A 131 6.68 46.83 -29.08
C ALA A 131 6.35 46.07 -30.38
N ASN A 132 7.32 45.42 -31.01
CA ASN A 132 7.12 44.44 -32.07
C ASN A 132 7.05 43.03 -31.45
N THR A 133 6.16 42.20 -31.98
CA THR A 133 5.92 40.83 -31.50
C THR A 133 6.09 39.87 -32.66
N GLY A 134 7.00 38.90 -32.51
CA GLY A 134 7.15 37.79 -33.44
C GLY A 134 6.10 36.70 -33.24
N GLU A 135 5.95 35.86 -34.24
CA GLU A 135 5.10 34.67 -34.19
C GLU A 135 5.61 33.66 -33.14
N PHE A 136 4.69 32.83 -32.64
CA PHE A 136 5.07 31.65 -31.86
C PHE A 136 5.80 30.64 -32.73
N SER A 137 6.73 29.92 -32.11
CA SER A 137 7.33 28.73 -32.67
C SER A 137 6.27 27.66 -32.95
N ALA A 138 6.63 26.66 -33.76
CA ALA A 138 5.87 25.41 -33.77
C ALA A 138 5.77 24.85 -32.33
N THR A 139 4.61 24.31 -31.97
CA THR A 139 4.39 23.68 -30.67
C THR A 139 5.20 22.39 -30.57
N ALA A 140 6.00 22.27 -29.51
CA ALA A 140 6.63 21.03 -29.12
C ALA A 140 5.89 20.44 -27.91
N SER A 141 5.97 19.12 -27.73
CA SER A 141 5.40 18.44 -26.57
C SER A 141 6.37 17.44 -25.97
N PHE A 142 6.21 17.14 -24.68
CA PHE A 142 6.92 16.07 -24.00
C PHE A 142 6.07 15.46 -22.89
N VAL A 143 6.36 14.23 -22.50
CA VAL A 143 5.79 13.58 -21.32
C VAL A 143 6.80 13.64 -20.20
N LEU A 144 6.39 14.12 -19.01
CA LEU A 144 7.24 14.13 -17.83
C LEU A 144 6.74 13.08 -16.83
N ASN A 145 7.54 12.05 -16.63
CA ASN A 145 7.29 10.98 -15.69
C ASN A 145 8.19 11.11 -14.47
N ASP A 146 7.62 10.80 -13.31
CA ASP A 146 8.42 10.58 -12.12
C ASP A 146 9.27 9.31 -12.27
N PRO A 147 10.54 9.34 -11.85
CA PRO A 147 11.34 8.13 -11.77
C PRO A 147 10.71 7.14 -10.79
N VAL A 148 10.82 5.85 -11.11
CA VAL A 148 10.44 4.80 -10.19
C VAL A 148 11.33 4.88 -8.96
N HIS A 149 10.72 4.98 -7.79
CA HIS A 149 11.41 4.92 -6.52
C HIS A 149 10.77 3.85 -5.64
N LEU A 150 11.59 2.87 -5.25
CA LEU A 150 11.24 1.80 -4.32
C LEU A 150 11.96 2.07 -3.00
N ALA A 151 11.22 2.49 -1.98
CA ALA A 151 11.81 2.68 -0.66
C ALA A 151 12.20 1.33 -0.04
N ILE A 152 13.26 1.37 0.77
CA ILE A 152 13.76 0.21 1.49
C ILE A 152 12.69 -0.26 2.50
N PRO A 153 12.31 -1.54 2.52
CA PRO A 153 11.44 -2.09 3.56
C PRO A 153 12.09 -2.02 4.95
N THR A 154 11.30 -1.85 6.00
CA THR A 154 11.82 -1.82 7.39
C THR A 154 11.45 -3.09 8.14
N VAL A 155 12.32 -3.56 9.04
CA VAL A 155 12.03 -4.75 9.85
C VAL A 155 10.78 -4.56 10.71
N ALA A 156 9.92 -5.57 10.72
CA ALA A 156 8.82 -5.71 11.66
C ALA A 156 9.04 -6.92 12.58
N TYR A 157 9.49 -8.06 12.04
CA TYR A 157 9.78 -9.26 12.80
C TYR A 157 10.83 -10.13 12.10
N PRO A 158 11.73 -10.82 12.84
CA PRO A 158 11.97 -10.71 14.27
C PRO A 158 12.41 -9.31 14.69
N ALA A 159 12.17 -8.94 15.95
CA ALA A 159 12.75 -7.72 16.49
C ALA A 159 14.29 -7.79 16.42
N ILE A 160 14.94 -6.66 16.20
CA ILE A 160 16.39 -6.59 15.96
C ILE A 160 17.16 -7.19 17.15
N GLY A 161 17.98 -8.20 16.88
CA GLY A 161 18.80 -8.89 17.88
C GLY A 161 18.02 -9.86 18.79
N ALA A 162 16.73 -10.09 18.53
CA ALA A 162 15.91 -10.94 19.39
C ALA A 162 16.34 -12.41 19.35
N THR A 163 16.20 -13.08 20.49
CA THR A 163 16.16 -14.55 20.51
C THR A 163 14.70 -14.98 20.36
N ILE A 164 14.42 -15.78 19.34
CA ILE A 164 13.09 -16.29 19.02
C ILE A 164 12.92 -17.71 19.59
N ASP A 165 11.68 -18.17 19.66
CA ASP A 165 11.29 -19.47 20.25
C ASP A 165 11.10 -20.59 19.21
N THR A 166 11.42 -20.31 17.94
CA THR A 166 11.27 -21.25 16.82
C THR A 166 12.53 -21.29 15.96
N VAL A 167 12.79 -22.45 15.35
CA VAL A 167 13.81 -22.61 14.30
C VAL A 167 13.26 -22.35 12.90
N SER A 168 11.95 -22.17 12.72
CA SER A 168 11.33 -21.86 11.42
C SER A 168 10.59 -20.52 11.48
N PRO A 169 11.31 -19.39 11.65
CA PRO A 169 10.68 -18.09 11.80
C PRO A 169 10.08 -17.56 10.50
N ASP A 170 9.06 -16.73 10.65
CA ASP A 170 8.70 -15.77 9.62
C ASP A 170 9.63 -14.56 9.70
N LEU A 171 10.04 -14.04 8.55
CA LEU A 171 10.66 -12.73 8.41
C LEU A 171 9.61 -11.78 7.85
N THR A 172 9.27 -10.75 8.62
CA THR A 172 8.26 -9.75 8.27
C THR A 172 8.90 -8.37 8.16
N VAL A 173 8.59 -7.66 7.09
CA VAL A 173 8.96 -6.26 6.91
C VAL A 173 7.72 -5.40 6.72
N THR A 174 7.75 -4.17 7.22
CA THR A 174 6.85 -3.11 6.80
C THR A 174 7.22 -2.67 5.38
N ASN A 175 6.22 -2.60 4.53
CA ASN A 175 6.39 -2.29 3.13
C ASN A 175 6.87 -0.84 2.93
N GLY A 176 7.91 -0.66 2.13
CA GLY A 176 8.39 0.66 1.72
C GLY A 176 7.41 1.41 0.81
N ALA A 177 7.45 2.74 0.83
CA ALA A 177 6.73 3.59 -0.11
C ALA A 177 7.18 3.35 -1.56
N ILE A 178 6.26 3.54 -2.50
CA ILE A 178 6.50 3.39 -3.94
C ILE A 178 5.98 4.64 -4.65
N SER A 179 6.76 5.17 -5.59
CA SER A 179 6.35 6.23 -6.51
C SER A 179 6.88 5.97 -7.93
N GLY A 180 6.32 6.71 -8.89
CA GLY A 180 6.62 6.54 -10.32
C GLY A 180 5.84 5.38 -10.95
N SER A 181 5.96 5.26 -12.27
CA SER A 181 5.29 4.21 -13.05
C SER A 181 6.11 2.93 -13.06
N LEU A 182 5.66 1.91 -12.34
CA LEU A 182 6.33 0.61 -12.23
C LEU A 182 6.39 -0.13 -13.58
N ALA A 183 7.47 -0.87 -13.81
CA ALA A 183 7.58 -1.79 -14.95
C ALA A 183 6.79 -3.09 -14.74
N GLY A 184 6.57 -3.49 -13.49
CA GLY A 184 5.88 -4.71 -13.12
C GLY A 184 5.48 -4.76 -11.65
N PRO A 185 4.86 -5.87 -11.19
CA PRO A 185 4.53 -6.05 -9.78
C PRO A 185 5.80 -6.09 -8.92
N VAL A 186 5.76 -5.43 -7.76
CA VAL A 186 6.91 -5.38 -6.86
C VAL A 186 7.06 -6.68 -6.09
N SER A 187 8.28 -7.21 -6.04
CA SER A 187 8.67 -8.37 -5.25
C SER A 187 9.78 -8.02 -4.26
N TYR A 188 9.80 -8.68 -3.11
CA TYR A 188 10.82 -8.53 -2.09
C TYR A 188 11.74 -9.74 -2.07
N ARG A 189 13.05 -9.47 -2.09
CA ARG A 189 14.12 -10.45 -1.96
C ARG A 189 14.70 -10.38 -0.55
N PHE A 190 14.57 -11.47 0.19
CA PHE A 190 15.12 -11.67 1.52
C PHE A 190 16.42 -12.47 1.40
N ASP A 191 17.52 -11.87 1.84
CA ASP A 191 18.81 -12.52 1.99
C ASP A 191 18.98 -12.94 3.45
N ILE A 192 19.39 -14.19 3.70
CA ILE A 192 19.66 -14.72 5.03
C ILE A 192 21.04 -15.38 5.04
N ALA A 193 21.86 -15.09 6.04
CA ALA A 193 23.23 -15.58 6.18
C ALA A 193 23.57 -15.90 7.64
N THR A 194 24.65 -16.66 7.87
CA THR A 194 25.22 -16.88 9.22
C THR A 194 26.28 -15.85 9.60
N ASP A 195 26.67 -14.97 8.66
CA ASP A 195 27.59 -13.86 8.88
C ASP A 195 26.97 -12.53 8.41
N SER A 196 27.37 -11.42 9.04
CA SER A 196 26.85 -10.09 8.71
C SER A 196 27.36 -9.55 7.37
N GLY A 197 28.38 -10.17 6.78
CA GLY A 197 28.91 -9.83 5.46
C GLY A 197 28.16 -10.51 4.31
N PHE A 198 27.22 -11.41 4.61
CA PHE A 198 26.51 -12.23 3.63
C PHE A 198 27.46 -13.08 2.75
N ALA A 199 28.59 -13.52 3.31
CA ALA A 199 29.53 -14.43 2.64
C ALA A 199 29.07 -15.90 2.72
N GLN A 200 28.32 -16.26 3.76
CA GLN A 200 27.77 -17.58 4.04
C GLN A 200 26.25 -17.51 3.98
N MET A 201 25.73 -17.49 2.75
CA MET A 201 24.30 -17.44 2.48
C MET A 201 23.62 -18.76 2.89
N VAL A 202 22.56 -18.62 3.70
CA VAL A 202 21.71 -19.72 4.17
C VAL A 202 20.50 -19.87 3.27
N ALA A 203 19.87 -18.75 2.91
CA ALA A 203 18.70 -18.74 2.04
C ALA A 203 18.58 -17.41 1.30
N VAL A 204 17.95 -17.47 0.12
CA VAL A 204 17.47 -16.31 -0.64
C VAL A 204 16.03 -16.60 -1.03
N LEU A 205 15.10 -15.77 -0.56
CA LEU A 205 13.68 -15.93 -0.83
C LEU A 205 13.14 -14.71 -1.56
N THR A 206 12.44 -14.91 -2.66
CA THR A 206 11.74 -13.85 -3.38
C THR A 206 10.25 -14.07 -3.26
N VAL A 207 9.53 -13.09 -2.72
CA VAL A 207 8.06 -13.13 -2.55
C VAL A 207 7.41 -11.89 -3.15
N PRO A 208 6.18 -11.98 -3.68
CA PRO A 208 5.46 -10.80 -4.11
C PRO A 208 5.21 -9.88 -2.90
N ARG A 209 5.34 -8.57 -3.09
CA ARG A 209 4.95 -7.58 -2.09
C ARG A 209 3.44 -7.74 -1.83
N SER A 210 3.06 -7.83 -0.56
CA SER A 210 1.65 -7.90 -0.20
C SER A 210 0.93 -6.59 -0.52
N GLY A 211 -0.40 -6.65 -0.70
CA GLY A 211 -1.24 -5.45 -0.79
C GLY A 211 -1.44 -4.74 0.56
N GLY A 212 -0.98 -5.32 1.66
CA GLY A 212 -1.09 -4.77 3.02
C GLY A 212 0.08 -3.85 3.40
N SER A 213 0.15 -3.50 4.69
CA SER A 213 1.25 -2.71 5.24
C SER A 213 2.54 -3.51 5.45
N THR A 214 2.47 -4.84 5.49
CA THR A 214 3.62 -5.72 5.76
C THR A 214 3.69 -6.89 4.79
N THR A 215 4.90 -7.29 4.41
CA THR A 215 5.18 -8.50 3.63
C THR A 215 5.99 -9.48 4.48
N ALA A 216 5.61 -10.75 4.47
CA ALA A 216 6.27 -11.80 5.23
C ALA A 216 6.70 -12.97 4.35
N THR A 217 7.75 -13.68 4.78
CA THR A 217 8.16 -14.96 4.22
C THR A 217 8.59 -15.90 5.33
N ARG A 218 8.34 -17.20 5.18
CA ARG A 218 8.68 -18.22 6.18
C ARG A 218 9.98 -18.92 5.82
N LEU A 219 10.90 -19.00 6.77
CA LEU A 219 12.11 -19.79 6.60
C LEU A 219 11.84 -21.28 6.85
N THR A 220 12.56 -22.13 6.13
CA THR A 220 12.73 -23.53 6.51
C THR A 220 13.48 -23.64 7.84
N ALA A 221 13.41 -24.81 8.47
CA ALA A 221 14.02 -25.02 9.78
C ALA A 221 15.52 -24.71 9.76
N LEU A 222 15.92 -23.80 10.65
CA LEU A 222 17.28 -23.35 10.88
C LEU A 222 17.95 -24.15 12.01
N ALA A 223 19.27 -24.00 12.16
CA ALA A 223 19.98 -24.61 13.26
C ALA A 223 19.60 -23.95 14.60
N TYR A 224 19.53 -24.74 15.68
CA TYR A 224 19.32 -24.24 17.05
C TYR A 224 20.49 -23.35 17.50
N ASN A 225 20.22 -22.44 18.43
CA ASN A 225 21.17 -21.55 19.10
C ASN A 225 22.13 -20.80 18.14
N THR A 226 21.67 -20.45 16.96
CA THR A 226 22.47 -19.85 15.89
C THR A 226 22.01 -18.44 15.61
N VAL A 227 22.95 -17.52 15.45
CA VAL A 227 22.66 -16.14 15.02
C VAL A 227 22.56 -16.13 13.50
N TYR A 228 21.48 -15.57 12.99
CA TYR A 228 21.29 -15.33 11.57
C TYR A 228 21.21 -13.83 11.32
N TYR A 229 21.79 -13.41 10.20
CA TYR A 229 21.75 -12.06 9.66
C TYR A 229 20.87 -12.05 8.44
N TRP A 230 20.05 -11.01 8.28
CA TRP A 230 19.16 -10.90 7.14
C TRP A 230 18.96 -9.46 6.69
N ARG A 231 18.64 -9.29 5.41
CA ARG A 231 18.32 -7.99 4.78
C ARG A 231 17.29 -8.19 3.69
N VAL A 232 16.61 -7.11 3.31
CA VAL A 232 15.57 -7.13 2.28
C VAL A 232 15.79 -6.02 1.26
N SER A 233 15.50 -6.32 -0.01
CA SER A 233 15.39 -5.34 -1.10
C SER A 233 14.11 -5.54 -1.89
N ALA A 234 13.57 -4.45 -2.45
CA ALA A 234 12.42 -4.47 -3.35
C ALA A 234 12.87 -4.38 -4.81
N SER A 235 12.12 -4.99 -5.73
CA SER A 235 12.31 -4.84 -7.17
C SER A 235 10.98 -4.89 -7.91
N ASP A 236 10.85 -4.10 -8.97
CA ASP A 236 9.73 -4.18 -9.93
C ASP A 236 10.09 -4.97 -11.21
N GLY A 237 11.24 -5.65 -11.20
CA GLY A 237 11.82 -6.36 -12.35
C GLY A 237 12.82 -5.55 -13.18
N VAL A 238 12.83 -4.21 -13.05
CA VAL A 238 13.78 -3.32 -13.73
C VAL A 238 14.57 -2.48 -12.73
N VAL A 239 13.88 -1.82 -11.82
CA VAL A 239 14.44 -1.02 -10.74
C VAL A 239 14.53 -1.87 -9.49
N GLN A 240 15.62 -1.69 -8.75
CA GLN A 240 15.84 -2.28 -7.43
C GLN A 240 16.00 -1.18 -6.40
N SER A 241 15.42 -1.36 -5.21
CA SER A 241 15.72 -0.50 -4.07
C SER A 241 17.21 -0.65 -3.70
N PRO A 242 17.79 0.33 -2.99
CA PRO A 242 19.00 0.08 -2.22
C PRO A 242 18.81 -1.14 -1.30
N LEU A 243 19.91 -1.82 -0.97
CA LEU A 243 19.88 -2.90 0.02
C LEU A 243 19.51 -2.33 1.38
N GLY A 244 18.61 -3.01 2.09
CA GLY A 244 18.26 -2.64 3.45
C GLY A 244 19.39 -2.87 4.45
N PRO A 245 19.24 -2.30 5.67
CA PRO A 245 20.17 -2.55 6.75
C PRO A 245 20.21 -4.05 7.10
N THR A 246 21.33 -4.46 7.71
CA THR A 246 21.48 -5.84 8.19
C THR A 246 20.84 -5.97 9.56
N TRP A 247 19.84 -6.83 9.69
CA TRP A 247 19.23 -7.20 10.95
C TRP A 247 19.70 -8.58 11.39
N SER A 248 19.53 -8.91 12.66
CA SER A 248 19.87 -10.23 13.18
C SER A 248 18.83 -10.75 14.14
N PHE A 249 18.80 -12.07 14.30
CA PHE A 249 18.07 -12.77 15.35
C PHE A 249 18.81 -14.05 15.73
N ARG A 250 18.47 -14.64 16.86
CA ARG A 250 19.01 -15.92 17.33
C ARG A 250 17.89 -16.95 17.47
N THR A 251 18.09 -18.15 16.94
CA THR A 251 17.17 -19.28 17.12
C THR A 251 17.23 -19.84 18.56
N PRO A 252 16.19 -20.54 19.05
CA PRO A 252 16.15 -21.02 20.43
C PRO A 252 17.28 -22.02 20.72
N ALA A 253 17.62 -22.19 21.99
CA ALA A 253 18.43 -23.34 22.40
C ALA A 253 17.67 -24.65 22.16
N ALA A 254 18.38 -25.73 21.86
CA ALA A 254 17.78 -27.05 21.81
C ALA A 254 17.25 -27.43 23.22
N ALA A 255 16.06 -28.03 23.29
CA ALA A 255 15.54 -28.54 24.55
C ALA A 255 16.53 -29.56 25.13
N ALA A 256 16.86 -29.42 26.42
CA ALA A 256 17.67 -30.41 27.11
C ALA A 256 16.94 -31.76 27.06
N THR A 257 17.64 -32.81 26.64
CA THR A 257 17.09 -34.17 26.67
C THR A 257 16.79 -34.52 28.13
N PRO A 258 15.58 -34.99 28.49
CA PRO A 258 15.30 -35.35 29.87
C PRO A 258 16.28 -36.46 30.28
N THR A 259 17.03 -36.22 31.35
CA THR A 259 17.86 -37.25 31.96
C THR A 259 16.93 -38.34 32.47
N PRO A 260 17.14 -39.63 32.15
CA PRO A 260 16.27 -40.70 32.62
C PRO A 260 16.28 -40.72 34.16
N THR A 261 15.12 -40.50 34.76
CA THR A 261 14.92 -40.66 36.20
C THR A 261 15.18 -42.12 36.58
N PRO A 262 16.03 -42.41 37.58
CA PRO A 262 16.26 -43.79 38.04
C PRO A 262 14.94 -44.47 38.43
N PRO A 263 14.74 -45.77 38.13
CA PRO A 263 13.52 -46.47 38.50
C PRO A 263 13.35 -46.46 40.04
N ALA A 264 12.15 -46.09 40.48
CA ALA A 264 11.79 -46.13 41.89
C ALA A 264 11.84 -47.59 42.41
N PRO A 265 12.32 -47.83 43.64
CA PRO A 265 12.39 -49.18 44.21
C PRO A 265 10.99 -49.78 44.38
N THR A 266 10.83 -51.01 43.92
CA THR A 266 9.61 -51.82 44.02
C THR A 266 9.23 -52.07 45.49
N PRO A 267 8.05 -51.64 45.96
CA PRO A 267 7.56 -52.01 47.29
C PRO A 267 7.01 -53.45 47.30
N THR A 268 7.30 -54.16 48.40
CA THR A 268 6.87 -55.54 48.70
C THR A 268 5.35 -55.62 48.97
N PRO A 269 4.64 -56.71 48.62
CA PRO A 269 3.17 -56.76 48.72
C PRO A 269 2.66 -57.15 50.11
N PRO A 270 1.54 -56.60 50.60
CA PRO A 270 0.73 -57.22 51.63
C PRO A 270 -0.54 -57.92 51.09
N THR A 271 -0.96 -58.92 51.85
CA THR A 271 -2.10 -59.85 51.76
C THR A 271 -3.48 -59.15 51.66
N PRO A 272 -4.52 -59.77 51.02
CA PRO A 272 -5.74 -59.05 50.66
C PRO A 272 -6.79 -58.98 51.78
N SER A 273 -7.53 -57.87 51.83
CA SER A 273 -8.78 -57.68 52.60
C SER A 273 -9.69 -56.70 51.83
N PRO A 274 -11.03 -56.79 51.97
CA PRO A 274 -11.96 -56.62 50.86
C PRO A 274 -12.25 -55.17 50.50
N THR A 275 -12.51 -55.00 49.20
CA THR A 275 -12.96 -53.80 48.50
C THR A 275 -14.23 -53.17 49.11
N PRO A 276 -14.20 -51.87 49.46
CA PRO A 276 -15.34 -51.00 49.30
C PRO A 276 -15.24 -50.25 47.96
N SER A 277 -16.36 -50.24 47.24
CA SER A 277 -16.57 -49.51 45.99
C SER A 277 -16.19 -48.03 46.11
N PRO A 278 -15.38 -47.45 45.20
CA PRO A 278 -15.11 -46.02 45.22
C PRO A 278 -16.35 -45.25 44.72
N ALA A 279 -16.81 -44.32 45.55
CA ALA A 279 -17.73 -43.28 45.17
C ALA A 279 -17.11 -42.41 44.05
N PRO A 280 -17.90 -41.91 43.08
CA PRO A 280 -17.40 -41.07 42.00
C PRO A 280 -16.80 -39.77 42.57
N ALA A 281 -15.58 -39.47 42.16
CA ALA A 281 -14.90 -38.22 42.49
C ALA A 281 -15.68 -37.02 41.91
N PRO A 282 -15.81 -35.90 42.63
CA PRO A 282 -16.40 -34.69 42.09
C PRO A 282 -15.61 -34.21 40.87
N ALA A 283 -16.32 -33.90 39.79
CA ALA A 283 -15.75 -33.27 38.61
C ALA A 283 -15.01 -31.97 38.99
N PRO A 284 -13.85 -31.68 38.37
CA PRO A 284 -13.20 -30.39 38.54
C PRO A 284 -14.18 -29.28 38.15
N ALA A 285 -14.27 -28.25 38.99
CA ALA A 285 -15.06 -27.06 38.72
C ALA A 285 -14.67 -26.45 37.35
N PRO A 286 -15.65 -25.96 36.56
CA PRO A 286 -15.37 -25.36 35.27
C PRO A 286 -14.39 -24.20 35.43
N ALA A 287 -13.34 -24.22 34.61
CA ALA A 287 -12.44 -23.09 34.47
C ALA A 287 -13.25 -21.83 34.15
N PRO A 288 -12.88 -20.65 34.70
CA PRO A 288 -13.59 -19.41 34.40
C PRO A 288 -13.60 -19.17 32.89
N ALA A 289 -14.78 -18.81 32.36
CA ALA A 289 -14.96 -18.46 30.97
C ALA A 289 -13.94 -17.36 30.58
N PRO A 290 -13.17 -17.50 29.49
CA PRO A 290 -12.38 -16.39 28.98
C PRO A 290 -13.34 -15.29 28.53
N SER A 291 -13.42 -14.25 29.34
CA SER A 291 -14.18 -13.04 29.07
C SER A 291 -13.53 -12.27 27.92
N GLY A 292 -14.13 -12.42 26.73
CA GLY A 292 -14.29 -11.39 25.70
C GLY A 292 -13.04 -10.87 25.00
N GLY A 293 -12.64 -11.50 23.89
CA GLY A 293 -11.97 -10.76 22.82
C GLY A 293 -12.86 -9.62 22.28
N ALA A 294 -12.28 -8.69 21.53
CA ALA A 294 -13.09 -7.67 20.87
C ALA A 294 -14.02 -8.32 19.83
N ARG A 295 -15.27 -7.85 19.70
CA ARG A 295 -16.17 -8.31 18.62
C ARG A 295 -16.10 -7.34 17.46
N ALA A 296 -15.89 -7.82 16.23
CA ALA A 296 -15.96 -6.93 15.07
C ALA A 296 -17.35 -6.26 14.98
N PRO A 297 -17.43 -4.94 14.68
CA PRO A 297 -18.70 -4.24 14.50
C PRO A 297 -19.62 -4.94 13.50
N ASN A 298 -20.92 -4.87 13.73
CA ASN A 298 -21.89 -5.43 12.79
C ASN A 298 -21.78 -4.76 11.41
N PRO A 299 -21.91 -5.54 10.32
CA PRO A 299 -21.93 -4.96 8.98
C PRO A 299 -23.21 -4.12 8.79
N GLY A 300 -23.18 -3.19 7.84
CA GLY A 300 -24.38 -2.44 7.46
C GLY A 300 -25.47 -3.34 6.85
N PRO A 301 -26.72 -2.87 6.73
CA PRO A 301 -27.82 -3.65 6.15
C PRO A 301 -27.46 -4.25 4.78
N GLY A 302 -27.66 -5.56 4.63
CA GLY A 302 -27.36 -6.31 3.40
C GLY A 302 -25.87 -6.59 3.14
N GLN A 303 -24.97 -6.15 4.01
CA GLN A 303 -23.54 -6.40 3.91
C GLN A 303 -23.13 -7.64 4.71
N ARG A 304 -22.02 -8.28 4.29
CA ARG A 304 -21.39 -9.39 5.01
C ARG A 304 -19.98 -8.99 5.41
N LEU A 305 -19.56 -9.34 6.62
CA LEU A 305 -18.14 -9.22 6.97
C LEU A 305 -17.31 -10.20 6.13
N PRO A 306 -16.08 -9.84 5.73
CA PRO A 306 -15.17 -10.78 5.09
C PRO A 306 -14.76 -11.89 6.07
N LEU A 307 -14.48 -13.09 5.56
CA LEU A 307 -13.92 -14.19 6.35
C LEU A 307 -12.49 -13.83 6.82
N PRO A 308 -12.22 -13.73 8.13
CA PRO A 308 -10.86 -13.56 8.62
C PRO A 308 -10.05 -14.84 8.39
N ASN A 309 -8.85 -14.73 7.81
CA ASN A 309 -7.96 -15.88 7.70
C ASN A 309 -7.23 -16.13 9.02
N MET A 310 -7.67 -17.16 9.75
CA MET A 310 -7.10 -17.56 11.04
C MET A 310 -6.49 -18.97 10.99
N ALA A 311 -6.06 -19.42 9.80
CA ALA A 311 -5.39 -20.72 9.63
C ALA A 311 -4.23 -20.91 10.63
N TRP A 312 -3.49 -19.83 10.87
CA TRP A 312 -2.37 -19.80 11.81
C TRP A 312 -2.78 -20.12 13.26
N VAL A 313 -4.03 -19.84 13.69
CA VAL A 313 -4.53 -20.21 15.03
C VAL A 313 -4.69 -21.71 15.14
N VAL A 314 -5.28 -22.34 14.12
CA VAL A 314 -5.48 -23.80 14.10
C VAL A 314 -4.13 -24.52 14.09
N GLU A 315 -3.19 -24.02 13.28
CA GLU A 315 -1.81 -24.53 13.26
C GLU A 315 -1.11 -24.33 14.60
N GLU A 316 -1.26 -23.17 15.26
CA GLU A 316 -0.70 -22.89 16.58
C GLU A 316 -1.24 -23.87 17.63
N VAL A 317 -2.57 -24.04 17.71
CA VAL A 317 -3.22 -24.92 18.68
C VAL A 317 -2.84 -26.38 18.40
N ALA A 318 -2.77 -26.82 17.15
CA ALA A 318 -2.33 -28.17 16.78
C ALA A 318 -0.88 -28.42 17.19
N ARG A 319 -0.01 -27.41 17.03
CA ARG A 319 1.38 -27.50 17.44
C ARG A 319 1.54 -27.54 18.97
N GLN A 320 0.76 -26.76 19.70
CA GLN A 320 0.79 -26.75 21.17
C GLN A 320 0.17 -28.00 21.79
N TYR A 321 -0.89 -28.54 21.15
CA TYR A 321 -1.68 -29.65 21.67
C TYR A 321 -1.85 -30.78 20.65
N PRO A 322 -0.75 -31.38 20.14
CA PRO A 322 -0.81 -32.42 19.12
C PRO A 322 -1.52 -33.69 19.63
N GLY A 323 -1.46 -33.95 20.94
CA GLY A 323 -2.22 -35.02 21.58
C GLY A 323 -3.72 -34.80 21.50
N ALA A 324 -4.18 -33.57 21.75
CA ALA A 324 -5.60 -33.21 21.64
C ALA A 324 -6.10 -33.36 20.19
N LEU A 325 -5.31 -32.93 19.21
CA LEU A 325 -5.63 -33.10 17.78
C LEU A 325 -5.75 -34.59 17.42
N ARG A 326 -4.77 -35.42 17.80
CA ARG A 326 -4.82 -36.87 17.54
C ARG A 326 -5.99 -37.57 18.22
N ASN A 327 -6.35 -37.11 19.43
CA ASN A 327 -7.44 -37.67 20.23
C ASN A 327 -8.75 -36.89 20.05
N SER A 328 -8.96 -36.22 18.92
CA SER A 328 -10.15 -35.35 18.70
C SER A 328 -11.40 -36.11 18.24
N CYS A 329 -11.25 -37.37 17.82
CA CYS A 329 -12.35 -38.18 17.29
C CYS A 329 -13.19 -38.81 18.40
N GLN A 330 -14.41 -38.33 18.62
CA GLN A 330 -15.28 -38.83 19.70
C GLN A 330 -15.66 -40.32 19.54
N SER A 331 -15.91 -40.78 18.31
CA SER A 331 -16.27 -42.19 18.06
C SER A 331 -15.13 -43.16 18.37
N GLY A 332 -13.88 -42.67 18.39
CA GLY A 332 -12.69 -43.40 18.81
C GLY A 332 -12.34 -43.24 20.29
N GLY A 333 -13.23 -42.67 21.11
CA GLY A 333 -12.98 -42.39 22.53
C GLY A 333 -12.21 -41.10 22.80
N GLY A 334 -12.09 -40.22 21.80
CA GLY A 334 -11.45 -38.92 21.90
C GLY A 334 -12.21 -37.87 22.71
N THR A 335 -11.70 -36.65 22.76
CA THR A 335 -12.26 -35.52 23.53
C THR A 335 -12.49 -34.28 22.66
N TRP A 336 -13.23 -33.30 23.18
CA TRP A 336 -13.45 -32.01 22.54
C TRP A 336 -12.29 -31.03 22.73
N GLU A 337 -11.24 -31.44 23.43
CA GLU A 337 -10.16 -30.55 23.87
C GLU A 337 -9.55 -29.74 22.72
N PHE A 338 -9.32 -30.36 21.55
CA PHE A 338 -8.75 -29.64 20.41
C PHE A 338 -9.67 -28.53 19.90
N MET A 339 -10.95 -28.86 19.65
CA MET A 339 -11.94 -27.89 19.20
C MET A 339 -12.15 -26.79 20.24
N ASP A 340 -12.19 -27.16 21.51
CA ASP A 340 -12.41 -26.21 22.59
C ASP A 340 -11.27 -25.17 22.65
N ARG A 341 -10.01 -25.62 22.49
CA ARG A 341 -8.83 -24.75 22.43
C ARG A 341 -8.78 -23.88 21.17
N VAL A 342 -9.15 -24.44 20.01
CA VAL A 342 -9.23 -23.66 18.76
C VAL A 342 -10.26 -22.55 18.90
N VAL A 343 -11.48 -22.86 19.35
CA VAL A 343 -12.55 -21.87 19.52
C VAL A 343 -12.16 -20.83 20.58
N ASP A 344 -11.60 -21.23 21.72
CA ASP A 344 -11.14 -20.29 22.75
C ASP A 344 -10.09 -19.31 22.21
N ARG A 345 -9.12 -19.82 21.43
CA ARG A 345 -8.06 -19.00 20.84
C ARG A 345 -8.59 -18.08 19.75
N LEU A 346 -9.46 -18.56 18.86
CA LEU A 346 -10.13 -17.73 17.85
C LEU A 346 -10.94 -16.60 18.49
N ARG A 347 -11.65 -16.89 19.59
CA ARG A 347 -12.46 -15.92 20.34
C ARG A 347 -11.66 -14.86 21.09
N GLN A 348 -10.34 -15.02 21.25
CA GLN A 348 -9.46 -13.95 21.73
C GLN A 348 -9.28 -12.83 20.68
N TYR A 349 -9.45 -13.16 19.39
CA TYR A 349 -9.35 -12.21 18.28
C TYR A 349 -10.71 -11.67 17.84
N ASP A 350 -11.72 -12.54 17.78
CA ASP A 350 -13.09 -12.12 17.50
C ASP A 350 -14.11 -13.06 18.17
N THR A 351 -15.01 -12.52 18.99
CA THR A 351 -16.05 -13.32 19.65
C THR A 351 -17.14 -13.82 18.70
N ARG A 352 -17.09 -13.51 17.40
CA ARG A 352 -17.96 -14.09 16.36
C ARG A 352 -17.65 -15.56 16.04
N TRP A 353 -16.49 -16.06 16.45
CA TRP A 353 -16.12 -17.47 16.25
C TRP A 353 -16.87 -18.39 17.22
N GLY A 354 -17.35 -19.53 16.73
CA GLY A 354 -18.03 -20.57 17.50
C GLY A 354 -17.98 -21.92 16.81
N TYR A 355 -18.79 -22.86 17.27
CA TYR A 355 -18.86 -24.22 16.70
C TYR A 355 -19.90 -24.27 15.59
N ASN A 356 -19.68 -25.15 14.61
CA ASN A 356 -20.66 -25.41 13.55
C ASN A 356 -21.63 -26.53 13.95
N GLY A 357 -22.93 -26.25 13.98
CA GLY A 357 -23.99 -27.27 14.03
C GLY A 357 -24.22 -27.89 12.65
N LYS A 358 -23.93 -29.19 12.50
CA LYS A 358 -24.03 -29.87 11.21
C LYS A 358 -25.47 -29.85 10.69
N ARG A 359 -25.65 -29.58 9.39
CA ARG A 359 -26.96 -29.55 8.72
C ARG A 359 -27.97 -28.62 9.43
N GLY A 360 -27.48 -27.55 10.03
CA GLY A 360 -28.28 -26.56 10.73
C GLY A 360 -28.79 -26.99 12.11
N ASN A 361 -28.28 -28.08 12.69
CA ASN A 361 -28.67 -28.56 14.01
C ASN A 361 -27.61 -28.20 15.07
N SER A 362 -27.89 -27.20 15.91
CA SER A 362 -26.99 -26.78 17.00
C SER A 362 -26.75 -27.86 18.05
N SER A 363 -27.63 -28.87 18.16
CA SER A 363 -27.47 -30.00 19.08
C SER A 363 -26.57 -31.12 18.51
N ASP A 364 -26.11 -30.98 17.26
CA ASP A 364 -25.20 -31.92 16.58
C ASP A 364 -23.95 -31.17 16.06
N PRO A 365 -23.09 -30.66 16.96
CA PRO A 365 -21.93 -29.87 16.60
C PRO A 365 -20.86 -30.71 15.90
N SER A 366 -20.20 -30.08 14.92
CA SER A 366 -19.06 -30.63 14.21
C SER A 366 -17.85 -30.76 15.11
N GLN A 367 -17.15 -31.87 14.98
CA GLN A 367 -15.93 -32.14 15.75
C GLN A 367 -14.69 -31.56 15.08
N ASP A 368 -14.82 -31.01 13.87
CA ASP A 368 -13.77 -30.62 12.93
C ASP A 368 -14.03 -29.28 12.23
N VAL A 369 -15.16 -28.63 12.51
CA VAL A 369 -15.59 -27.41 11.80
C VAL A 369 -15.99 -26.32 12.80
N VAL A 370 -15.52 -25.10 12.56
CA VAL A 370 -15.90 -23.88 13.29
C VAL A 370 -16.69 -22.95 12.39
N ASP A 371 -17.51 -22.10 13.02
CA ASP A 371 -18.30 -21.09 12.34
C ASP A 371 -17.83 -19.67 12.69
N TYR A 372 -17.87 -18.75 11.72
CA TYR A 372 -17.77 -17.30 11.96
C TYR A 372 -19.06 -16.60 11.56
N ASN A 373 -19.72 -15.94 12.51
CA ASN A 373 -20.91 -15.13 12.21
C ASN A 373 -20.51 -13.87 11.40
N TRP A 374 -20.81 -13.86 10.10
CA TRP A 374 -20.53 -12.70 9.23
C TRP A 374 -21.64 -11.64 9.26
N GLY A 375 -22.79 -11.94 9.86
CA GLY A 375 -23.99 -11.11 9.86
C GLY A 375 -24.15 -10.22 11.09
N SER A 376 -25.32 -9.60 11.21
CA SER A 376 -25.70 -8.73 12.34
C SER A 376 -26.53 -9.44 13.42
N ASP A 377 -27.00 -10.66 13.15
CA ASP A 377 -27.79 -11.46 14.08
C ASP A 377 -26.99 -11.85 15.33
N ARG A 378 -27.72 -12.26 16.37
CA ARG A 378 -27.12 -12.93 17.54
C ARG A 378 -26.39 -14.19 17.09
N ASP A 379 -25.26 -14.46 17.72
CA ASP A 379 -24.42 -15.58 17.32
C ASP A 379 -25.15 -16.93 17.55
N GLU A 380 -25.74 -17.19 18.72
CA GLU A 380 -26.43 -18.46 18.98
C GLU A 380 -27.58 -18.71 18.01
N GLY A 381 -27.47 -19.81 17.25
CA GLY A 381 -28.50 -20.28 16.35
C GLY A 381 -28.57 -19.56 15.00
N THR A 382 -27.70 -18.58 14.70
CA THR A 382 -27.69 -17.97 13.37
C THR A 382 -27.17 -18.94 12.31
N THR A 383 -27.69 -18.79 11.10
CA THR A 383 -27.18 -19.47 9.90
C THR A 383 -26.33 -18.55 9.02
N ASN A 384 -26.13 -17.31 9.43
CA ASN A 384 -25.27 -16.33 8.75
C ASN A 384 -23.80 -16.57 9.09
N VAL A 385 -23.29 -17.73 8.69
CA VAL A 385 -21.96 -18.23 9.04
C VAL A 385 -21.07 -18.48 7.83
N TYR A 386 -19.77 -18.28 8.01
CA TYR A 386 -18.77 -19.02 7.24
C TYR A 386 -18.46 -20.32 7.96
N ILE A 387 -18.27 -21.41 7.21
CA ILE A 387 -18.14 -22.77 7.72
C ILE A 387 -16.72 -23.24 7.39
N ILE A 388 -15.86 -23.38 8.39
CA ILE A 388 -14.43 -23.61 8.19
C ILE A 388 -14.03 -24.96 8.79
N ASP A 389 -13.61 -25.89 7.94
CA ASP A 389 -13.02 -27.15 8.37
C ASP A 389 -11.58 -26.91 8.81
N VAL A 390 -11.35 -27.17 10.09
CA VAL A 390 -10.09 -26.92 10.81
C VAL A 390 -9.28 -28.19 11.02
N MET A 391 -9.76 -29.36 10.56
CA MET A 391 -9.05 -30.63 10.70
C MET A 391 -9.12 -31.49 9.43
N GLY A 392 -7.99 -31.57 8.72
CA GLY A 392 -7.83 -32.50 7.62
C GLY A 392 -7.71 -33.94 8.13
N GLY A 393 -8.54 -34.84 7.58
CA GLY A 393 -8.50 -36.27 7.91
C GLY A 393 -8.99 -36.59 9.33
N HIS A 394 -9.91 -35.80 9.88
CA HIS A 394 -10.53 -36.05 11.19
C HIS A 394 -11.08 -37.49 11.29
N CYS A 395 -10.89 -38.13 12.44
CA CYS A 395 -11.14 -39.56 12.68
C CYS A 395 -10.35 -40.57 11.83
N GLY A 396 -9.44 -40.11 10.96
CA GLY A 396 -8.47 -40.95 10.26
C GLY A 396 -7.25 -41.28 11.12
N SER A 397 -6.29 -42.01 10.54
CA SER A 397 -5.04 -42.40 11.22
C SER A 397 -4.10 -41.22 11.51
N ASN A 398 -4.21 -40.12 10.77
CA ASN A 398 -3.34 -38.94 10.87
C ASN A 398 -4.15 -37.64 10.71
N PRO A 399 -4.94 -37.23 11.73
CA PRO A 399 -5.58 -35.92 11.70
C PRO A 399 -4.53 -34.81 11.70
N SER A 400 -4.78 -33.76 10.92
CA SER A 400 -3.87 -32.63 10.71
C SER A 400 -4.62 -31.31 10.83
N PRO A 401 -3.96 -30.20 11.26
CA PRO A 401 -4.61 -28.90 11.22
C PRO A 401 -4.94 -28.53 9.77
N ALA A 402 -6.08 -27.88 9.56
CA ALA A 402 -6.50 -27.41 8.25
C ALA A 402 -7.17 -26.03 8.35
N TRP A 403 -7.39 -25.42 7.19
CA TRP A 403 -8.21 -24.22 7.05
C TRP A 403 -8.90 -24.25 5.70
N ILE A 404 -10.01 -24.98 5.63
CA ILE A 404 -10.73 -25.23 4.38
C ILE A 404 -12.11 -24.57 4.48
N ASP A 405 -12.35 -23.58 3.63
CA ASP A 405 -13.65 -22.92 3.57
C ASP A 405 -14.68 -23.85 2.89
N GLN A 406 -15.59 -24.38 3.69
CA GLN A 406 -16.67 -25.28 3.29
C GLN A 406 -18.00 -24.53 3.08
N THR A 407 -18.03 -23.20 3.16
CA THR A 407 -19.27 -22.41 3.12
C THR A 407 -20.05 -22.66 1.83
N GLN A 408 -19.38 -22.52 0.67
CA GLN A 408 -20.04 -22.71 -0.63
C GLN A 408 -20.36 -24.17 -0.91
N VAL A 409 -19.48 -25.10 -0.52
CA VAL A 409 -19.68 -26.54 -0.70
C VAL A 409 -20.89 -27.05 0.08
N THR A 410 -21.04 -26.58 1.32
CA THR A 410 -22.19 -26.90 2.19
C THR A 410 -23.50 -26.37 1.58
N ALA A 411 -23.50 -25.13 1.09
CA ALA A 411 -24.66 -24.52 0.42
C ALA A 411 -25.04 -25.27 -0.87
N ASN A 412 -24.06 -25.61 -1.70
CA ASN A 412 -24.26 -26.37 -2.93
C ASN A 412 -24.83 -27.77 -2.67
N SER A 413 -24.54 -28.35 -1.50
CA SER A 413 -25.07 -29.64 -1.07
C SER A 413 -26.49 -29.57 -0.51
N GLY A 414 -27.12 -28.38 -0.55
CA GLY A 414 -28.48 -28.17 -0.02
C GLY A 414 -28.55 -28.18 1.51
N THR A 415 -27.42 -27.93 2.18
CA THR A 415 -27.31 -27.91 3.64
C THR A 415 -26.87 -26.54 4.14
N ILE A 416 -26.87 -26.35 5.45
CA ILE A 416 -26.48 -25.08 6.08
C ILE A 416 -25.69 -25.36 7.37
N GLY A 417 -24.81 -24.42 7.74
CA GLY A 417 -24.22 -24.37 9.07
C GLY A 417 -25.13 -23.61 10.03
N ARG A 418 -25.04 -23.91 11.32
CA ARG A 418 -25.70 -23.13 12.35
C ARG A 418 -24.75 -22.93 13.50
N TRP A 419 -24.47 -21.67 13.81
CA TRP A 419 -23.57 -21.33 14.88
C TRP A 419 -24.12 -21.83 16.22
N THR A 420 -23.26 -22.40 17.05
CA THR A 420 -23.59 -22.73 18.43
C THR A 420 -22.40 -22.50 19.35
N GLY A 421 -22.71 -22.13 20.60
CA GLY A 421 -21.74 -22.04 21.67
C GLY A 421 -21.49 -23.32 22.43
N ARG A 422 -22.26 -24.38 22.13
CA ARG A 422 -22.10 -25.68 22.83
C ARG A 422 -22.22 -25.54 24.35
N GLY A 423 -22.92 -24.50 24.83
CA GLY A 423 -23.06 -24.16 26.25
C GLY A 423 -21.83 -23.53 26.92
N ARG A 424 -20.82 -23.09 26.15
CA ARG A 424 -19.55 -22.56 26.69
C ARG A 424 -19.48 -21.03 26.84
N PHE A 425 -20.36 -20.27 26.19
CA PHE A 425 -20.34 -18.79 26.20
C PHE A 425 -21.71 -18.16 26.03
#